data_AF-H0ACP0-F1
#
_entry.id   AF-H0ACP0-F1
#
_cell.length_a   1.000
_cell.length_b   1.000
_cell.length_c   1.000
_cell.angle_alpha   90.00
_cell.angle_beta   90.00
_cell.angle_gamma   90.00
#
_symmetry.space_group_name_H-M   'P 1'
#
loop_
_entity.id
_entity.type
_entity.pdbx_description
1 polymer ?
#
loop_
_entity_poly.entity_id
_entity_poly.type
_entity_poly.pdbx_seq_one_letter_code
_entity_poly.pdbx_strand_id
1 'polypeptide(L)' 'MQVERPEDFELKAEGVKEIKNTEEGLEVVFDREVISASDLMRIILEDYEVQDFQIREPDIEEVVKKVYNEGI' A
#
# COMPACT_ATOMS: atom_id res chain seq x y z
N MET A 1 -15.66 1.93 19.10
CA MET A 1 -15.72 2.41 17.71
C MET A 1 -15.46 1.20 16.83
N GLN A 2 -16.49 0.69 16.16
CA GLN A 2 -16.31 -0.34 15.12
C GLN A 2 -15.71 0.40 13.93
N VAL A 3 -14.46 0.10 13.60
CA VAL A 3 -13.85 0.61 12.36
C VAL A 3 -14.50 -0.22 11.25
N GLU A 4 -15.43 0.39 10.51
CA GLU A 4 -15.96 -0.19 9.28
C GLU A 4 -14.78 -0.31 8.32
N ARG A 5 -14.16 -1.49 8.27
CA ARG A 5 -13.14 -1.78 7.27
C ARG A 5 -13.91 -2.02 5.98
N PRO A 6 -13.80 -1.14 4.97
CA PRO A 6 -14.41 -1.45 3.69
C PRO A 6 -13.80 -2.77 3.21
N GLU A 7 -14.64 -3.82 3.13
CA GLU A 7 -14.25 -5.11 2.56
C GLU A 7 -13.79 -4.93 1.10
N ASP A 8 -14.15 -3.80 0.48
CA ASP A 8 -13.83 -3.38 -0.88
C ASP A 8 -13.07 -2.03 -0.92
N PHE A 9 -11.93 -1.91 -0.23
CA PHE A 9 -11.04 -0.77 -0.49
C PHE A 9 -10.38 -0.93 -1.87
N GLU A 10 -10.91 -0.23 -2.86
CA GLU A 10 -10.42 -0.24 -4.23
C GLU A 10 -9.75 1.09 -4.58
N LEU A 11 -8.41 1.16 -4.47
CA LEU A 11 -7.64 2.33 -4.86
C LEU A 11 -7.31 2.29 -6.36
N LYS A 12 -8.00 3.09 -7.15
CA LYS A 12 -7.79 3.21 -8.60
C LYS A 12 -6.74 4.28 -8.91
N ALA A 13 -5.51 4.05 -8.45
CA ALA A 13 -4.36 4.89 -8.80
C ALA A 13 -3.39 4.14 -9.71
N GLU A 14 -2.91 4.81 -10.76
CA GLU A 14 -1.85 4.26 -11.61
C GLU A 14 -0.60 4.00 -10.77
N GLY A 15 -0.02 2.82 -10.90
CA GLY A 15 1.16 2.40 -10.13
C GLY A 15 0.85 1.62 -8.85
N VAL A 16 -0.41 1.47 -8.44
CA VAL A 16 -0.78 0.52 -7.38
C VAL A 16 -0.66 -0.90 -7.92
N LYS A 17 0.17 -1.72 -7.25
CA LYS A 17 0.43 -3.12 -7.61
C LYS A 17 -0.44 -4.07 -6.83
N GLU A 18 -0.62 -3.82 -5.55
CA GLU A 18 -1.32 -4.73 -4.64
C GLU A 18 -1.92 -3.95 -3.47
N ILE A 19 -3.09 -4.39 -3.02
CA ILE A 19 -3.76 -3.88 -1.83
C ILE A 19 -4.04 -5.07 -0.92
N LYS A 20 -3.57 -5.01 0.32
CA LYS A 20 -3.80 -6.04 1.34
C LYS A 20 -4.55 -5.46 2.52
N ASN A 21 -5.60 -6.16 2.92
CA ASN A 21 -6.28 -5.89 4.17
C ASN A 21 -5.60 -6.75 5.26
N THR A 22 -5.01 -6.10 6.26
CA THR A 22 -4.32 -6.76 7.38
C THR A 22 -5.10 -6.54 8.68
N GLU A 23 -4.71 -7.21 9.76
CA GLU A 23 -5.33 -7.01 11.06
C GLU A 23 -5.10 -5.58 11.61
N GLU A 24 -4.03 -4.91 11.18
CA GLU A 24 -3.63 -3.58 11.65
C GLU A 24 -4.13 -2.44 10.75
N GLY A 25 -4.56 -2.73 9.53
CA GLY A 25 -5.05 -1.71 8.60
C GLY A 25 -4.95 -2.16 7.14
N LEU A 26 -4.71 -1.20 6.26
CA LEU A 26 -4.61 -1.45 4.83
C LEU A 26 -3.19 -1.17 4.34
N GLU A 27 -2.59 -2.16 3.70
CA GLU A 27 -1.25 -2.08 3.13
C GLU A 27 -1.36 -1.93 1.60
N VAL A 28 -0.79 -0.86 1.07
CA VAL A 28 -0.77 -0.58 -0.37
C VAL A 28 0.65 -0.72 -0.89
N VAL A 29 0.86 -1.67 -1.80
CA VAL A 29 2.11 -1.83 -2.54
C VAL A 29 1.98 -1.06 -3.84
N PHE A 30 2.91 -0.14 -4.09
CA PHE A 30 2.93 0.70 -5.28
C PHE A 30 4.32 0.77 -5.91
N ASP A 31 4.36 1.13 -7.19
CA ASP A 31 5.59 1.36 -7.94
C ASP A 31 6.01 2.82 -7.88
N ARG A 32 7.18 3.07 -7.30
CA ARG A 32 7.75 4.42 -7.16
C ARG A 32 8.22 5.03 -8.47
N GLU A 33 8.46 4.22 -9.50
CA GLU A 33 8.78 4.72 -10.84
C GLU A 33 7.53 5.26 -11.56
N VAL A 34 6.33 4.85 -11.11
CA VAL A 34 5.04 5.23 -11.71
C VAL A 34 4.33 6.29 -10.88
N ILE A 35 4.29 6.13 -9.55
CA ILE A 35 3.64 7.07 -8.64
C ILE A 35 4.48 7.30 -7.38
N SER A 36 4.62 8.57 -6.98
CA SER A 36 5.31 8.90 -5.75
C SER A 36 4.44 8.58 -4.53
N ALA A 37 5.09 8.32 -3.39
CA ALA A 37 4.35 8.09 -2.14
C ALA A 37 3.49 9.30 -1.76
N SER A 38 3.95 10.52 -2.06
CA SER A 38 3.24 11.77 -1.81
C SER A 38 1.99 11.93 -2.66
N ASP A 39 2.07 11.58 -3.95
CA ASP A 39 0.90 11.62 -4.83
C ASP A 39 -0.12 10.56 -4.45
N LEU A 40 0.34 9.35 -4.12
CA LEU A 40 -0.54 8.28 -3.63
C LEU A 40 -1.24 8.69 -2.33
N MET A 41 -0.50 9.26 -1.37
CA MET A 41 -1.08 9.79 -0.14
C MET A 41 -2.15 10.84 -0.44
N ARG A 42 -1.86 11.76 -1.37
CA ARG A 42 -2.80 12.81 -1.73
C ARG A 42 -4.10 12.24 -2.27
N ILE A 43 -4.03 11.27 -3.18
CA ILE A 43 -5.22 10.59 -3.73
C ILE A 43 -6.02 9.93 -2.61
N ILE A 44 -5.36 9.19 -1.73
CA ILE A 44 -6.03 8.49 -0.62
C ILE A 44 -6.71 9.50 0.32
N LEU A 45 -6.06 10.62 0.65
CA LEU A 45 -6.60 11.63 1.55
C LEU A 45 -7.70 12.50 0.92
N GLU A 46 -7.73 12.62 -0.42
CA GLU A 46 -8.80 13.33 -1.12
C GLU A 46 -10.11 12.51 -1.14
N ASP A 47 -10.01 11.19 -1.29
CA ASP A 47 -11.16 10.30 -1.44
C ASP A 47 -11.58 9.58 -0.14
N TYR A 48 -10.70 9.49 0.87
CA TYR A 48 -10.93 8.71 2.09
C TYR A 48 -10.50 9.43 3.38
N GLU A 49 -11.26 9.22 4.46
CA GLU A 49 -10.87 9.66 5.80
C GLU A 49 -9.86 8.67 6.41
N VAL A 50 -8.58 9.03 6.38
CA VAL A 50 -7.49 8.25 6.99
C VAL A 50 -7.21 8.76 8.40
N GLN A 51 -7.22 7.87 9.40
CA GLN A 51 -6.90 8.23 10.80
C GLN A 51 -5.40 8.29 11.06
N ASP A 52 -4.65 7.36 10.49
CA ASP A 52 -3.20 7.26 10.64
C ASP A 52 -2.60 6.65 9.37
N PHE A 53 -1.41 7.10 9.00
CA PHE A 53 -0.73 6.65 7.78
C PHE A 53 0.76 6.46 8.02
N GLN A 54 1.32 5.39 7.47
CA GLN A 54 2.73 5.10 7.55
C GLN A 54 3.29 4.68 6.19
N ILE A 55 4.38 5.33 5.79
CA ILE A 55 5.19 4.89 4.65
C ILE A 55 6.33 4.06 5.20
N ARG A 56 6.49 2.85 4.68
CA ARG A 56 7.68 2.02 4.92
C ARG A 56 8.36 1.75 3.60
N GLU A 57 9.69 1.82 3.62
CA GLU A 57 10.50 1.22 2.57
C GLU A 57 10.67 -0.26 2.88
N PRO A 58 10.50 -1.15 1.90
CA PRO A 58 10.79 -2.55 2.13
C PRO A 58 12.28 -2.70 2.45
N ASP A 59 12.60 -3.47 3.49
CA ASP A 59 13.98 -3.78 3.82
C ASP A 59 14.62 -4.54 2.65
N ILE A 60 15.81 -4.11 2.23
CA ILE A 60 16.47 -4.67 1.05
C ILE A 60 16.70 -6.19 1.18
N GLU A 61 16.91 -6.68 2.41
CA GLU A 61 17.03 -8.10 2.70
C GLU A 61 15.74 -8.90 2.41
N GLU A 62 14.57 -8.30 2.66
CA GLU A 62 13.28 -8.95 2.39
C GLU A 62 12.97 -8.99 0.90
N VAL A 63 13.27 -7.92 0.17
CA VAL A 63 13.14 -7.87 -1.30
C VAL A 63 14.00 -8.94 -1.93
N VAL A 64 15.26 -9.04 -1.49
CA VAL A 64 16.21 -10.03 -1.98
C VAL A 64 15.72 -11.46 -1.69
N LYS A 65 15.23 -11.75 -0.47
CA LYS A 65 14.67 -13.06 -0.14
C LYS A 65 13.47 -13.44 -1.02
N LYS A 66 12.58 -12.49 -1.34
CA LYS A 66 11.47 -12.75 -2.27
C LYS A 66 11.97 -13.12 -3.66
N VAL A 67 12.95 -12.38 -4.20
CA VAL A 67 13.54 -12.69 -5.52
C VAL A 67 14.22 -14.06 -5.54
N TYR A 68 14.96 -14.42 -4.48
CA TYR A 68 15.62 -15.73 -4.40
C TYR A 68 14.63 -16.89 -4.15
N ASN A 69 13.53 -16.66 -3.43
CA ASN A 69 12.52 -17.70 -3.15
C ASN A 69 11.51 -17.89 -4.29
N GLU A 70 11.18 -16.83 -5.03
CA GLU A 70 10.28 -16.92 -6.20
C GLU A 70 11.03 -17.25 -7.50
N GLY A 71 12.35 -17.41 -7.45
CA GLY A 71 13.15 -18.15 -8.44
C GLY A 71 12.96 -17.72 -9.90
N ILE A 72 13.78 -16.77 -10.35
CA ILE A 72 14.34 -16.88 -11.71
C ILE A 72 15.52 -17.84 -11.63
#